data_AF-A0A8S4RY61-F1
#
_entry.id   AF-A0A8S4RY61-F1
#
_cell.length_a   1.000
_cell.length_b   1.000
_cell.length_c   1.000
_cell.angle_alpha   90.00
_cell.angle_beta   90.00
_cell.angle_gamma   90.00
#
_symmetry.space_group_name_H-M   'P 1'
#
loop_
_entity.id
_entity.type
_entity.pdbx_description
1 polymer ?
#
loop_
_entity_poly.entity_id
_entity_poly.type
_entity_poly.pdbx_seq_one_letter_code
_entity_poly.pdbx_strand_id
1 'polypeptide(L)'
;MGLIRRLRVTQRAMERAMLGVSLRDQIRNVEIRRRTRATDIAQRVGKLKWQRAGRKVRRKDGRWGPKVLVWQPRTGKRSVGRPPTRWTDDI
;
A
#
# COMPACT_ATOMS: atom_id res chain seq x y z
N MET A 1 -9.63 9.88 10.75
CA MET A 1 -10.11 8.89 9.73
C MET A 1 -9.09 8.74 8.61
N GLY A 2 -8.41 7.59 8.50
CA GLY A 2 -7.33 7.39 7.51
C GLY A 2 -7.81 7.32 6.05
N LEU A 3 -6.93 7.70 5.10
CA LEU A 3 -7.18 7.77 3.65
C LEU A 3 -7.75 6.46 3.06
N ILE A 4 -7.21 5.31 3.48
CA ILE A 4 -7.66 3.98 3.00
C ILE A 4 -9.12 3.73 3.34
N ARG A 5 -9.59 4.19 4.51
CA ARG A 5 -10.99 4.01 4.92
C ARG A 5 -11.92 4.80 4.00
N ARG A 6 -11.57 6.04 3.65
CA ARG A 6 -12.35 6.87 2.71
C ARG A 6 -12.46 6.22 1.34
N LEU A 7 -11.34 5.73 0.81
CA LEU A 7 -11.32 5.00 -0.47
C LEU A 7 -12.14 3.71 -0.46
N ARG A 8 -12.15 2.99 0.66
CA ARG A 8 -13.01 1.81 0.82
C ARG A 8 -14.49 2.21 0.82
N VAL A 9 -14.86 3.28 1.51
CA VAL A 9 -16.25 3.77 1.52
C VAL A 9 -16.71 4.19 0.13
N THR A 10 -15.88 4.94 -0.62
CA THR A 10 -16.22 5.33 -1.99
C THR A 10 -16.34 4.11 -2.91
N GLN A 11 -15.41 3.14 -2.82
CA GLN A 11 -15.52 1.88 -3.55
C GLN A 11 -16.84 1.15 -3.24
N ARG A 12 -17.24 1.06 -1.96
CA ARG A 12 -18.49 0.40 -1.56
C ARG A 12 -19.73 1.10 -2.10
N ALA A 13 -19.72 2.43 -2.16
CA ALA A 13 -20.81 3.21 -2.74
C ALA A 13 -20.93 2.97 -4.25
N MET A 14 -19.81 2.99 -4.97
CA MET A 14 -19.77 2.71 -6.40
C MET A 14 -20.23 1.28 -6.72
N GLU A 15 -19.74 0.28 -5.99
CA GLU A 15 -20.15 -1.12 -6.18
C GLU A 15 -21.66 -1.33 -5.94
N ARG A 16 -22.27 -0.59 -5.00
CA ARG A 16 -23.72 -0.62 -4.80
C ARG A 16 -24.48 0.01 -5.96
N ALA A 17 -24.02 1.16 -6.45
CA ALA A 17 -24.63 1.83 -7.59
C ALA A 17 -24.56 0.95 -8.86
N MET A 18 -23.43 0.29 -9.10
CA MET A 18 -23.27 -0.64 -10.23
C MET A 18 -24.24 -1.82 -10.21
N LEU A 19 -24.60 -2.30 -9.02
CA LEU A 19 -25.54 -3.41 -8.84
C LEU A 19 -26.99 -2.97 -8.64
N GLY A 20 -27.27 -1.66 -8.61
CA GLY A 20 -28.60 -1.12 -8.35
C GLY A 20 -29.15 -1.43 -6.94
N VAL A 21 -28.28 -1.69 -5.96
CA VAL A 21 -28.68 -2.11 -4.61
C VAL A 21 -28.67 -0.95 -3.62
N SER A 22 -29.73 -0.89 -2.83
CA SER A 22 -29.93 0.12 -1.79
C SER A 22 -29.39 -0.36 -0.43
N LEU A 23 -29.37 0.53 0.57
CA LEU A 23 -29.07 0.13 1.95
C LEU A 23 -30.20 -0.69 2.58
N ARG A 24 -31.44 -0.57 2.08
CA ARG A 24 -32.62 -1.29 2.58
C ARG A 24 -32.58 -2.78 2.25
N ASP A 25 -31.87 -3.13 1.17
CA ASP A 25 -31.71 -4.51 0.74
C ASP A 25 -30.86 -5.32 1.75
N GLN A 26 -30.17 -4.64 2.68
CA GLN A 26 -29.34 -5.22 3.75
C GLN A 26 -28.32 -6.27 3.25
N ILE A 27 -27.89 -6.16 2.00
CA ILE A 27 -26.92 -7.07 1.40
C ILE A 27 -25.56 -6.86 2.04
N ARG A 28 -24.97 -7.96 2.51
CA ARG A 28 -23.64 -7.97 3.13
C ARG A 28 -22.59 -7.48 2.14
N ASN A 29 -21.63 -6.70 2.63
CA ASN A 29 -20.53 -6.19 1.81
C ASN A 29 -19.75 -7.32 1.10
N VAL A 30 -19.60 -8.49 1.74
CA VAL A 30 -18.91 -9.65 1.14
C VAL A 30 -19.62 -10.12 -0.14
N GLU A 31 -20.94 -10.12 -0.14
CA GLU A 31 -21.73 -10.53 -1.31
C GLU A 31 -21.63 -9.50 -2.44
N ILE A 32 -21.65 -8.20 -2.12
CA ILE A 32 -21.41 -7.12 -3.09
C ILE A 32 -20.03 -7.28 -3.77
N ARG A 33 -18.99 -7.65 -3.01
CA ARG A 33 -17.65 -7.94 -3.57
C ARG A 33 -17.65 -9.16 -4.47
N ARG A 34 -18.33 -10.22 -4.05
CA ARG A 34 -18.41 -11.46 -4.82
C ARG A 34 -19.07 -11.24 -6.18
N ARG A 35 -20.13 -10.42 -6.22
CA ARG A 35 -20.86 -10.07 -7.45
C ARG A 35 -20.05 -9.15 -8.37
N THR A 36 -19.48 -8.08 -7.83
CA THR A 36 -18.72 -7.11 -8.64
C THR A 36 -17.34 -7.61 -9.07
N ARG A 37 -16.73 -8.54 -8.31
CA ARG A 37 -15.36 -9.04 -8.50
C ARG A 37 -14.31 -7.91 -8.59
N ALA A 38 -14.63 -6.74 -8.04
CA ALA A 38 -13.75 -5.59 -8.06
C ALA A 38 -12.53 -5.83 -7.13
N THR A 39 -11.35 -5.42 -7.60
CA THR A 39 -10.12 -5.52 -6.80
C THR A 39 -10.22 -4.64 -5.54
N ASP A 40 -9.71 -5.12 -4.40
CA ASP A 40 -9.65 -4.32 -3.17
C ASP A 40 -8.79 -3.06 -3.38
N ILE A 41 -9.35 -1.88 -3.11
CA ILE A 41 -8.64 -0.61 -3.29
C ILE A 41 -7.40 -0.50 -2.39
N ALA A 42 -7.40 -1.08 -1.18
CA ALA A 42 -6.24 -1.02 -0.30
C ALA A 42 -5.09 -1.88 -0.86
N GLN A 43 -5.40 -3.07 -1.36
CA GLN A 43 -4.42 -3.91 -2.07
C GLN A 43 -3.89 -3.20 -3.32
N ARG A 44 -4.78 -2.58 -4.11
CA ARG A 44 -4.38 -1.85 -5.33
C ARG A 44 -3.47 -0.66 -5.01
N VAL A 45 -3.82 0.14 -4.00
CA VAL A 45 -3.01 1.27 -3.53
C VAL A 45 -1.65 0.80 -3.03
N GLY A 46 -1.60 -0.28 -2.24
CA GLY A 46 -0.35 -0.88 -1.79
C GLY A 46 0.54 -1.31 -2.96
N LYS A 47 -0.01 -2.06 -3.92
CA LYS A 47 0.69 -2.50 -5.13
C LYS A 47 1.24 -1.32 -5.93
N LEU A 48 0.43 -0.28 -6.15
CA LEU A 48 0.85 0.91 -6.90
C LEU A 48 1.95 1.69 -6.18
N LYS A 49 1.88 1.81 -4.84
CA LYS A 49 2.93 2.44 -4.04
C LYS A 49 4.24 1.68 -4.18
N TRP A 50 4.23 0.35 -4.06
CA TRP A 50 5.42 -0.48 -4.25
C TRP A 50 5.99 -0.40 -5.66
N GLN A 51 5.12 -0.44 -6.69
CA GLN A 51 5.54 -0.27 -8.08
C GLN A 51 6.18 1.11 -8.31
N ARG A 52 5.63 2.17 -7.70
CA ARG A 52 6.19 3.52 -7.76
C ARG A 52 7.55 3.59 -7.05
N ALA A 53 7.67 3.00 -5.87
CA ALA A 53 8.93 2.93 -5.13
C ALA A 53 10.01 2.18 -5.93
N GLY A 54 9.69 0.99 -6.45
CA GLY A 54 10.60 0.23 -7.30
C GLY A 54 10.98 0.97 -8.58
N ARG A 55 10.04 1.70 -9.21
CA ARG A 55 10.35 2.57 -10.36
C ARG A 55 11.30 3.69 -9.97
N LYS A 56 11.14 4.30 -8.79
CA LYS A 56 12.09 5.31 -8.30
C LYS A 56 13.48 4.70 -8.17
N VAL A 57 13.64 3.60 -7.45
CA VAL A 57 14.94 2.94 -7.19
C VAL A 57 15.66 2.53 -8.48
N ARG A 58 14.96 2.05 -9.51
CA ARG A 58 15.58 1.64 -10.79
C ARG A 58 16.03 2.80 -11.69
N ARG A 59 15.67 4.05 -11.38
CA ARG A 59 16.13 5.20 -12.17
C ARG A 59 17.62 5.45 -11.93
N LYS A 60 18.38 5.61 -13.02
CA LYS A 60 19.82 5.91 -13.02
C LYS A 60 20.12 7.39 -13.27
N ASP A 61 19.11 8.27 -13.20
CA ASP A 61 19.19 9.70 -13.54
C ASP A 61 19.85 10.57 -12.44
N GLY A 62 20.63 9.98 -11.54
CA GLY A 62 21.42 10.70 -10.53
C GLY A 62 20.62 11.44 -9.44
N ARG A 63 19.28 11.40 -9.48
CA ARG A 63 18.41 12.12 -8.55
C ARG A 63 18.62 11.66 -7.10
N TRP A 64 18.33 12.54 -6.16
CA TRP A 64 18.45 12.25 -4.72
C TRP A 64 17.43 11.20 -4.22
N GLY A 65 16.30 11.03 -4.91
CA GLY A 65 15.20 10.15 -4.47
C GLY A 65 15.62 8.69 -4.23
N PRO A 66 16.29 8.02 -5.20
CA PRO A 66 16.88 6.70 -4.98
C PRO A 66 17.96 6.70 -3.88
N LYS A 67 18.79 7.76 -3.81
CA LYS A 67 19.84 7.88 -2.80
C LYS A 67 19.27 7.89 -1.40
N VAL A 68 18.18 8.62 -1.14
CA VAL A 68 17.48 8.66 0.16
C VAL A 68 16.75 7.35 0.46
N LEU A 69 16.15 6.71 -0.55
CA LEU A 69 15.46 5.42 -0.35
C LEU A 69 16.40 4.27 -0.01
N VAL A 70 17.61 4.27 -0.57
CA VAL A 70 18.66 3.26 -0.31
C VAL A 70 19.64 3.75 0.77
N TRP A 71 19.45 4.97 1.29
CA TRP A 71 20.38 5.58 2.23
C TRP A 71 20.46 4.74 3.50
N GLN A 72 21.68 4.33 3.81
CA GLN A 72 21.99 3.59 5.03
C GLN A 72 23.07 4.38 5.77
N PRO A 73 22.85 4.75 7.05
CA PRO A 73 23.75 5.64 7.78
C PRO A 73 25.13 5.03 8.10
N ARG A 74 25.36 3.76 7.76
CA ARG A 74 26.59 3.04 8.14
C ARG A 74 27.46 2.75 6.92
N THR A 75 28.37 3.67 6.64
CA THR A 75 29.39 3.57 5.61
C THR A 75 30.66 2.91 6.17
N GLY A 76 30.58 1.68 6.70
CA GLY A 76 31.76 1.02 7.30
C GLY A 76 31.59 -0.48 7.58
N LYS A 77 32.72 -1.20 7.69
CA LYS A 77 32.76 -2.61 8.14
C LYS A 77 32.55 -2.66 9.67
N ARG A 78 31.70 -3.57 10.15
CA ARG A 78 31.41 -3.76 11.59
C ARG A 78 32.51 -4.55 12.30
N SER A 79 32.70 -4.30 13.59
CA SER A 79 33.42 -5.20 14.50
C SER A 79 32.64 -6.51 14.71
N VAL A 80 33.37 -7.61 14.88
CA VAL A 80 32.82 -8.96 15.10
C VAL A 80 32.05 -8.99 16.42
N GLY A 81 30.80 -9.45 16.42
CA GLY A 81 30.07 -9.77 17.66
C GLY A 81 28.58 -9.46 17.65
N ARG A 82 28.17 -8.20 17.38
CA ARG A 82 26.77 -7.81 17.55
C ARG A 82 25.96 -7.98 16.25
N PRO A 83 24.83 -8.71 16.27
CA PRO A 83 23.90 -8.72 15.15
C PRO A 83 23.42 -7.29 14.82
N PRO A 84 23.13 -6.98 13.55
CA PRO A 84 22.52 -5.71 13.20
C PRO A 84 21.20 -5.52 13.97
N THR A 85 21.08 -4.45 14.75
CA THR A 85 19.77 -3.89 15.13
C THR A 85 19.00 -3.68 13.83
N ARG A 86 17.92 -4.44 13.67
CA ARG A 86 17.05 -4.33 12.51
C ARG A 86 16.23 -3.07 12.69
N TRP A 87 15.85 -2.44 11.59
CA TRP A 87 14.91 -1.32 11.61
C TRP A 87 13.60 -1.66 12.37
N THR A 88 13.25 -2.96 12.41
CA THR A 88 12.11 -3.49 13.14
C THR A 88 12.26 -3.42 14.66
N ASP A 89 13.49 -3.36 15.17
CA ASP A 89 13.78 -3.30 16.60
C ASP A 89 13.65 -1.86 17.16
N ASP A 90 13.55 -0.86 16.27
CA ASP A 90 13.34 0.57 16.60
C ASP A 90 11.83 0.98 16.55
N ILE A 91 10.92 0.02 16.39
CA ILE A 91 9.45 0.20 16.40
C ILE A 91 8.88 -0.45 17.66
#